data_AF-A0A919T4D6-F1
#
_entry.id   AF-A0A919T4D6-F1
#
_cell.length_a   1.000
_cell.length_b   1.000
_cell.length_c   1.000
_cell.angle_alpha   90.00
_cell.angle_beta   90.00
_cell.angle_gamma   90.00
#
_symmetry.space_group_name_H-M   'P 1'
#
loop_
_entity.id
_entity.type
_entity.pdbx_description
1 polymer ?
#
loop_
_entity_poly.entity_id
_entity_poly.type
_entity_poly.pdbx_seq_one_letter_code
_entity_poly.pdbx_strand_id
1 'polypeptide(L)'
;MKLYAERIPTAIRQLLTDIIVIIWVYLWIRAGLWVHDMVEKLAVPGQKLQSAGGGIADNLADAGGKIGRVPLVGDQLVKPFNGAADAARSLADAGAQQQEIVDQLALIMMILALSVPLALVLFLWLPLRLRWMRRAAVASSVRSEPAGRDLLALRALAGQPLNELAKLGPDIAQSWRNGDAAALDALAGLELKKLGLTASGRRR
;
A
#
# COMPACT_ATOMS: atom_id res chain seq x y z
N MET A 1 -15.45 5.99 19.01
CA MET A 1 -15.43 5.06 17.85
C MET A 1 -15.05 3.67 18.34
N LYS A 2 -15.67 2.59 17.82
CA LYS A 2 -15.31 1.21 18.19
C LYS A 2 -14.32 0.64 17.19
N LEU A 3 -13.14 0.25 17.68
CA LEU A 3 -12.06 -0.31 16.85
C LEU A 3 -12.24 -1.82 16.57
N TYR A 4 -12.93 -2.55 17.46
CA TYR A 4 -13.15 -3.99 17.38
C TYR A 4 -14.57 -4.40 17.81
N ALA A 5 -15.02 -5.57 17.32
CA ALA A 5 -16.26 -6.21 17.74
C ALA A 5 -16.20 -6.68 19.21
N GLU A 6 -17.34 -6.67 19.90
CA GLU A 6 -17.47 -7.16 21.29
C GLU A 6 -17.54 -8.69 21.35
N ARG A 7 -18.00 -9.34 20.27
CA ARG A 7 -18.05 -10.80 20.14
C ARG A 7 -16.70 -11.34 19.62
N ILE A 8 -16.09 -12.20 20.43
CA ILE A 8 -14.81 -12.88 20.19
C ILE A 8 -14.64 -13.43 18.75
N PRO A 9 -15.58 -14.21 18.17
CA PRO A 9 -15.37 -14.78 16.83
C PRO A 9 -15.29 -13.72 15.72
N THR A 10 -16.02 -12.61 15.85
CA THR A 10 -15.95 -11.49 14.90
C THR A 10 -14.66 -10.70 15.09
N ALA A 11 -14.23 -10.50 16.35
CA ALA A 11 -12.99 -9.80 16.68
C ALA A 11 -11.73 -10.57 16.21
N ILE A 12 -11.69 -11.90 16.38
CA ILE A 12 -10.58 -12.74 15.90
C ILE A 12 -10.47 -12.67 14.37
N ARG A 13 -11.59 -12.80 13.65
CA ARG A 13 -11.57 -12.69 12.19
C ARG A 13 -11.06 -11.33 11.72
N GLN A 14 -11.43 -10.26 12.42
CA GLN A 14 -10.94 -8.91 12.15
C GLN A 14 -9.44 -8.81 12.38
N LEU A 15 -8.96 -9.26 13.53
CA LEU A 15 -7.53 -9.27 13.86
C LEU A 15 -6.72 -10.05 12.82
N LEU A 16 -7.16 -11.26 12.47
CA LEU A 16 -6.50 -12.07 11.44
C LEU A 16 -6.49 -11.37 10.08
N THR A 17 -7.60 -10.74 9.68
CA THR A 17 -7.67 -9.98 8.43
C THR A 17 -6.70 -8.80 8.45
N ASP A 18 -6.66 -8.06 9.56
CA ASP A 18 -5.79 -6.89 9.74
C ASP A 18 -4.31 -7.32 9.69
N ILE A 19 -3.95 -8.43 10.37
CA ILE A 19 -2.62 -9.03 10.32
C ILE A 19 -2.26 -9.48 8.90
N ILE A 20 -3.16 -10.16 8.20
CA ILE A 20 -2.93 -10.60 6.81
C ILE A 20 -2.68 -9.39 5.91
N VAL A 21 -3.44 -8.30 6.07
CA VAL A 21 -3.23 -7.06 5.30
C VAL A 21 -1.87 -6.42 5.62
N ILE A 22 -1.47 -6.38 6.89
CA ILE A 22 -0.16 -5.87 7.29
C ILE A 22 0.96 -6.71 6.67
N ILE A 23 0.88 -8.05 6.79
CA ILE A 23 1.86 -8.97 6.20
C ILE A 23 1.88 -8.79 4.68
N TRP A 24 0.72 -8.70 4.03
CA TRP A 24 0.60 -8.47 2.60
C TRP A 24 1.32 -7.20 2.18
N VAL A 25 1.02 -6.06 2.82
CA VAL A 25 1.67 -4.77 2.52
C VAL A 25 3.18 -4.86 2.75
N TYR A 26 3.61 -5.46 3.86
CA TYR A 26 5.03 -5.65 4.17
C TYR A 26 5.75 -6.49 3.09
N LEU A 27 5.17 -7.61 2.67
CA LEU A 27 5.73 -8.47 1.64
C LEU A 27 5.87 -7.73 0.30
N TRP A 28 4.85 -6.94 -0.07
CA TRP A 28 4.91 -6.16 -1.31
C TRP A 28 5.92 -5.02 -1.25
N ILE A 29 6.07 -4.33 -0.11
CA ILE A 29 7.15 -3.36 0.12
C ILE A 29 8.52 -4.03 -0.09
N ARG A 30 8.72 -5.20 0.51
CA ARG A 30 9.97 -5.97 0.32
C ARG A 30 10.18 -6.39 -1.13
N ALA A 31 9.13 -6.79 -1.83
CA ALA A 31 9.20 -7.12 -3.26
C ALA A 31 9.54 -5.90 -4.11
N GLY A 32 8.95 -4.73 -3.84
CA GLY A 32 9.26 -3.48 -4.54
C GLY A 32 10.70 -3.04 -4.35
N LEU A 33 11.22 -3.09 -3.11
CA LEU A 33 12.62 -2.83 -2.81
C LEU A 33 13.55 -3.83 -3.52
N TRP A 34 13.18 -5.10 -3.54
CA TRP A 34 13.96 -6.12 -4.25
C TRP A 34 14.00 -5.85 -5.77
N VAL A 35 12.89 -5.41 -6.38
CA VAL A 35 12.84 -5.00 -7.78
C VAL A 35 13.76 -3.80 -8.03
N HIS A 36 13.70 -2.78 -7.17
CA HIS A 36 14.59 -1.61 -7.23
C HIS A 36 16.07 -2.04 -7.26
N ASP A 37 16.49 -2.83 -6.27
CA ASP A 37 17.87 -3.31 -6.14
C ASP A 37 18.31 -4.15 -7.35
N MET A 38 17.39 -4.89 -7.98
CA MET A 38 17.71 -5.65 -9.18
C MET A 38 17.92 -4.74 -10.39
N VAL A 39 17.12 -3.68 -10.54
CA VAL A 39 17.27 -2.71 -11.63
C VAL A 39 18.54 -1.88 -11.44
N GLU A 40 18.86 -1.47 -10.21
CA GLU A 40 20.05 -0.66 -9.90
C GLU A 40 21.37 -1.37 -10.27
N LYS A 41 21.40 -2.72 -10.28
CA LYS A 41 22.55 -3.48 -10.78
C LYS A 41 22.88 -3.18 -12.25
N LEU A 42 21.92 -2.70 -13.04
CA LEU A 42 22.14 -2.28 -14.43
C LEU A 42 22.94 -0.96 -14.52
N ALA A 43 23.14 -0.24 -13.40
CA ALA A 43 23.98 0.96 -13.33
C ALA A 43 25.47 0.63 -13.23
N VAL A 44 25.84 -0.60 -12.80
CA VAL A 44 27.23 -1.03 -12.61
C VAL A 44 28.08 -0.89 -13.89
N PRO A 45 27.61 -1.28 -15.08
CA PRO A 45 28.34 -1.01 -16.33
C PRO A 45 28.56 0.49 -16.59
N GLY A 46 27.56 1.33 -16.31
CA GLY A 46 27.66 2.79 -16.44
C GLY A 46 28.72 3.39 -15.50
N GLN A 47 28.78 2.91 -14.24
CA GLN A 47 29.81 3.30 -13.26
C GLN A 47 31.23 2.95 -13.75
N LYS A 48 31.38 1.75 -14.31
CA LYS A 48 32.66 1.31 -14.90
C LYS A 48 33.05 2.14 -16.11
N LEU A 49 32.09 2.50 -16.98
CA LEU A 49 32.33 3.38 -18.12
C LEU A 49 32.70 4.80 -17.68
N GLN A 50 31.99 5.37 -16.71
CA GLN A 50 32.28 6.68 -16.16
C GLN A 50 33.69 6.76 -15.58
N SER A 51 34.04 5.79 -14.73
CA SER A 51 35.37 5.74 -14.09
C SER A 51 36.50 5.51 -15.10
N ALA A 52 36.33 4.55 -16.02
CA ALA A 52 37.35 4.25 -17.03
C ALA A 52 37.53 5.41 -18.03
N GLY A 53 36.42 5.98 -18.54
CA GLY A 53 36.46 7.11 -19.45
C GLY A 53 37.08 8.36 -18.81
N GLY A 54 36.72 8.66 -17.56
CA GLY A 54 37.29 9.78 -16.80
C GLY A 54 38.79 9.61 -16.58
N GLY A 55 39.23 8.44 -16.14
CA GLY A 55 40.65 8.16 -15.97
C GLY A 55 41.46 8.21 -17.27
N ILE A 56 40.89 7.77 -18.39
CA ILE A 56 41.53 7.90 -19.71
C ILE A 56 41.60 9.37 -20.12
N ALA A 57 40.51 10.14 -19.95
CA ALA A 57 40.47 11.56 -20.27
C ALA A 57 41.52 12.35 -19.48
N ASP A 58 41.62 12.12 -18.17
CA ASP A 58 42.56 12.81 -17.30
C ASP A 58 44.01 12.48 -17.69
N ASN A 59 44.33 11.21 -17.93
CA ASN A 59 45.67 10.79 -18.38
C ASN A 59 46.06 11.39 -19.74
N LEU A 60 45.12 11.47 -20.69
CA LEU A 60 45.36 12.05 -22.01
C LEU A 60 45.52 13.56 -21.96
N ALA A 61 44.73 14.26 -21.13
CA ALA A 61 44.87 15.68 -20.89
C ALA A 61 46.24 16.02 -20.25
N ASP A 62 46.67 15.22 -19.27
CA ASP A 62 48.00 15.35 -18.66
C ASP A 62 49.14 15.11 -19.66
N ALA A 63 49.01 14.11 -20.52
CA ALA A 63 49.97 13.84 -21.59
C ALA A 63 50.03 15.00 -22.60
N GLY A 64 48.86 15.51 -23.03
CA GLY A 64 48.76 16.70 -23.86
C GLY A 64 49.46 17.91 -23.23
N GLY A 65 49.20 18.18 -21.95
CA GLY A 65 49.83 19.28 -21.22
C GLY A 65 51.36 19.18 -21.11
N LYS A 66 51.92 17.96 -21.06
CA LYS A 66 53.38 17.72 -21.10
C LYS A 66 53.95 17.93 -22.50
N ILE A 67 53.27 17.45 -23.53
CA ILE A 67 53.71 17.54 -24.94
C ILE A 67 53.62 18.97 -25.48
N GLY A 68 52.64 19.75 -25.02
CA GLY A 68 52.48 21.16 -25.40
C GLY A 68 53.66 22.05 -24.99
N ARG A 69 54.56 21.57 -24.12
CA ARG A 69 55.77 22.29 -23.71
C ARG A 69 56.95 22.12 -24.67
N VAL A 70 56.81 21.34 -25.75
CA VAL A 70 57.87 21.15 -26.75
C VAL A 70 57.91 22.34 -27.74
N PRO A 71 59.03 23.07 -27.85
CA PRO A 71 59.15 24.19 -28.80
C PRO A 71 58.93 23.77 -30.26
N LEU A 72 58.43 24.68 -31.10
CA LEU A 72 58.16 24.54 -32.54
C LEU A 72 57.03 23.57 -32.96
N VAL A 73 56.77 22.48 -32.23
CA VAL A 73 55.80 21.44 -32.65
C VAL A 73 54.73 21.08 -31.61
N GLY A 74 54.79 21.64 -30.40
CA GLY A 74 53.86 21.33 -29.30
C GLY A 74 52.38 21.43 -29.68
N ASP A 75 51.97 22.51 -30.34
CA ASP A 75 50.56 22.73 -30.70
C ASP A 75 49.99 21.69 -31.69
N GLN A 76 50.82 21.17 -32.61
CA GLN A 76 50.40 20.15 -33.57
C GLN A 76 50.31 18.77 -32.92
N LEU A 77 51.16 18.51 -31.91
CA LEU A 77 51.18 17.25 -31.18
C LEU A 77 50.10 17.17 -30.10
N VAL A 78 49.63 18.29 -29.55
CA VAL A 78 48.60 18.35 -28.50
C VAL A 78 47.18 18.03 -29.00
N LYS A 79 46.82 18.49 -30.20
CA LYS A 79 45.47 18.31 -30.77
C LYS A 79 44.92 16.88 -30.69
N PRO A 80 45.63 15.83 -31.13
CA PRO A 80 45.10 14.47 -31.06
C PRO A 80 44.90 13.97 -29.62
N PHE A 81 45.73 14.41 -28.66
CA PHE A 81 45.55 14.05 -27.23
C PHE A 81 44.33 14.71 -26.63
N ASN A 82 44.10 16.01 -26.91
CA ASN A 82 42.90 16.70 -26.46
C ASN A 82 41.64 16.09 -27.07
N GLY A 83 41.63 15.81 -28.38
CA GLY A 83 40.48 15.16 -29.02
C GLY A 83 40.18 13.77 -28.46
N ALA A 84 41.23 12.98 -28.14
CA ALA A 84 41.07 11.69 -27.49
C ALA A 84 40.58 11.83 -26.03
N ALA A 85 41.04 12.85 -25.30
CA ALA A 85 40.57 13.17 -23.96
C ALA A 85 39.07 13.55 -23.98
N ASP A 86 38.64 14.39 -24.93
CA ASP A 86 37.25 14.79 -25.11
C ASP A 86 36.34 13.60 -25.45
N ALA A 87 36.81 12.70 -26.31
CA ALA A 87 36.10 11.46 -26.63
C ALA A 87 35.95 10.55 -25.41
N ALA A 88 37.03 10.40 -24.62
CA ALA A 88 37.00 9.64 -23.37
C ALA A 88 36.09 10.29 -22.31
N ARG A 89 36.05 11.62 -22.24
CA ARG A 89 35.12 12.38 -21.40
C ARG A 89 33.68 12.12 -21.81
N SER A 90 33.38 12.16 -23.10
CA SER A 90 32.04 11.89 -23.63
C SER A 90 31.56 10.47 -23.28
N LEU A 91 32.45 9.48 -23.31
CA LEU A 91 32.15 8.12 -22.84
C LEU A 91 31.87 8.08 -21.35
N ALA A 92 32.63 8.85 -20.56
CA ALA A 92 32.41 8.92 -19.12
C ALA A 92 31.04 9.54 -18.78
N ASP A 93 30.70 10.63 -19.47
CA ASP A 93 29.43 11.34 -19.32
C ASP A 93 28.25 10.47 -19.76
N ALA A 94 28.39 9.70 -20.84
CA ALA A 94 27.38 8.71 -21.25
C ALA A 94 27.18 7.63 -20.17
N GLY A 95 28.26 7.17 -19.53
CA GLY A 95 28.21 6.24 -18.40
C GLY A 95 27.48 6.85 -17.19
N ALA A 96 27.67 8.14 -16.91
CA ALA A 96 26.94 8.84 -15.85
C ALA A 96 25.45 8.99 -16.18
N GLN A 97 25.12 9.42 -17.39
CA GLN A 97 23.74 9.59 -17.84
C GLN A 97 22.97 8.25 -17.83
N GLN A 98 23.63 7.15 -18.21
CA GLN A 98 23.04 5.83 -18.12
C GLN A 98 22.66 5.47 -16.68
N GLN A 99 23.53 5.76 -15.70
CA GLN A 99 23.25 5.47 -14.29
C GLN A 99 22.01 6.23 -13.80
N GLU A 100 21.88 7.51 -14.18
CA GLU A 100 20.71 8.32 -13.83
C GLU A 100 19.42 7.74 -14.40
N ILE A 101 19.43 7.28 -15.65
CA ILE A 101 18.27 6.64 -16.29
C ILE A 101 17.91 5.34 -15.56
N VAL A 102 18.90 4.53 -15.18
CA VAL A 102 18.69 3.28 -14.45
C VAL A 102 18.09 3.55 -13.06
N ASP A 103 18.58 4.56 -12.35
CA ASP A 103 18.05 4.97 -11.05
C ASP A 103 16.57 5.40 -11.16
N GLN A 104 16.25 6.27 -12.12
CA GLN A 104 14.86 6.66 -12.38
C GLN A 104 13.97 5.46 -12.73
N LEU A 105 14.48 4.52 -13.54
CA LEU A 105 13.75 3.32 -13.91
C LEU A 105 13.53 2.39 -12.70
N ALA A 106 14.53 2.25 -11.82
CA ALA A 106 14.42 1.46 -10.60
C ALA A 106 13.28 1.99 -9.71
N LEU A 107 13.22 3.31 -9.52
CA LEU A 107 12.16 3.98 -8.76
C LEU A 107 10.78 3.78 -9.41
N ILE A 108 10.65 4.00 -10.72
CA ILE A 108 9.38 3.82 -11.44
C ILE A 108 8.87 2.39 -11.31
N MET A 109 9.76 1.40 -11.50
CA MET A 109 9.41 -0.01 -11.42
C MET A 109 8.99 -0.42 -10.00
N MET A 110 9.68 0.09 -8.98
CA MET A 110 9.28 -0.10 -7.58
C MET A 110 7.88 0.46 -7.31
N ILE A 111 7.63 1.71 -7.73
CA ILE A 111 6.32 2.36 -7.54
C ILE A 111 5.23 1.57 -8.28
N LEU A 112 5.47 1.18 -9.52
CA LEU A 112 4.53 0.41 -10.32
C LEU A 112 4.22 -0.94 -9.67
N ALA A 113 5.23 -1.66 -9.20
CA ALA A 113 5.08 -2.93 -8.49
C ALA A 113 4.26 -2.78 -7.20
N LEU A 114 4.39 -1.65 -6.50
CA LEU A 114 3.64 -1.35 -5.27
C LEU A 114 2.22 -0.82 -5.53
N SER A 115 2.00 -0.17 -6.67
CA SER A 115 0.76 0.55 -6.96
C SER A 115 -0.47 -0.36 -6.89
N VAL A 116 -0.43 -1.51 -7.56
CA VAL A 116 -1.54 -2.47 -7.64
C VAL A 116 -1.89 -3.07 -6.27
N PRO A 117 -0.96 -3.69 -5.52
CA PRO A 117 -1.30 -4.29 -4.23
C PRO A 117 -1.74 -3.24 -3.19
N LEU A 118 -1.14 -2.03 -3.20
CA LEU A 118 -1.59 -0.94 -2.33
C LEU A 118 -2.98 -0.43 -2.73
N ALA A 119 -3.24 -0.27 -4.03
CA ALA A 119 -4.55 0.12 -4.53
C ALA A 119 -5.64 -0.88 -4.11
N LEU A 120 -5.37 -2.18 -4.14
CA LEU A 120 -6.30 -3.18 -3.63
C LEU A 120 -6.62 -2.97 -2.14
N VAL A 121 -5.61 -2.71 -1.31
CA VAL A 121 -5.83 -2.43 0.11
C VAL A 121 -6.60 -1.11 0.31
N LEU A 122 -6.24 -0.06 -0.40
CA LEU A 122 -6.82 1.28 -0.27
C LEU A 122 -8.25 1.37 -0.81
N PHE A 123 -8.55 0.75 -1.95
CA PHE A 123 -9.84 0.91 -2.64
C PHE A 123 -10.81 -0.24 -2.38
N LEU A 124 -10.34 -1.44 -2.04
CA LEU A 124 -11.22 -2.56 -1.73
C LEU A 124 -11.36 -2.76 -0.21
N TRP A 125 -10.25 -2.91 0.49
CA TRP A 125 -10.28 -3.30 1.90
C TRP A 125 -10.63 -2.15 2.85
N LEU A 126 -9.95 -1.01 2.71
CA LEU A 126 -10.12 0.14 3.60
C LEU A 126 -11.56 0.69 3.61
N PRO A 127 -12.26 0.91 2.47
CA PRO A 127 -13.64 1.41 2.50
C PRO A 127 -14.59 0.38 3.10
N LEU A 128 -14.40 -0.92 2.87
CA LEU A 128 -15.19 -1.97 3.51
C LEU A 128 -15.01 -1.96 5.04
N ARG A 129 -13.77 -1.80 5.51
CA ARG A 129 -13.46 -1.69 6.95
C ARG A 129 -14.05 -0.42 7.56
N LEU A 130 -13.89 0.73 6.92
CA LEU A 130 -14.47 2.00 7.34
C LEU A 130 -16.00 1.95 7.40
N ARG A 131 -16.66 1.37 6.39
CA ARG A 131 -18.12 1.17 6.36
C ARG A 131 -18.59 0.26 7.49
N TRP A 132 -17.83 -0.78 7.82
CA TRP A 132 -18.14 -1.62 8.98
C TRP A 132 -17.99 -0.84 10.29
N MET A 133 -16.89 -0.12 10.50
CA MET A 133 -16.66 0.67 11.72
C MET A 133 -17.74 1.73 11.93
N ARG A 134 -18.15 2.43 10.87
CA ARG A 134 -19.25 3.41 10.93
C ARG A 134 -20.57 2.75 11.33
N ARG A 135 -20.93 1.63 10.71
CA ARG A 135 -22.16 0.88 11.05
C ARG A 135 -22.14 0.36 12.49
N ALA A 136 -21.02 -0.20 12.93
CA ALA A 136 -20.85 -0.69 14.30
C ALA A 136 -20.90 0.46 15.33
N ALA A 137 -20.36 1.64 15.00
CA ALA A 137 -20.43 2.82 15.84
C ALA A 137 -21.88 3.31 16.00
N VAL A 138 -22.63 3.44 14.91
CA VAL A 138 -24.04 3.86 14.93
C VAL A 138 -24.92 2.84 15.67
N ALA A 139 -24.78 1.54 15.39
CA ALA A 139 -25.54 0.53 16.11
C ALA A 139 -25.21 0.51 17.61
N SER A 140 -23.97 0.84 17.97
CA SER A 140 -23.55 0.98 19.37
C SER A 140 -24.10 2.24 20.06
N SER A 141 -24.38 3.33 19.35
CA SER A 141 -25.01 4.50 19.95
C SER A 141 -26.52 4.31 20.05
N VAL A 142 -27.14 3.77 19.00
CA VAL A 142 -28.57 3.51 18.94
C VAL A 142 -29.00 2.50 20.01
N ARG A 143 -28.21 1.46 20.33
CA ARG A 143 -28.60 0.50 21.39
C ARG A 143 -28.82 1.11 22.78
N SER A 144 -28.28 2.31 23.05
CA SER A 144 -28.45 3.02 24.32
C SER A 144 -29.62 4.01 24.31
N GLU A 145 -30.30 4.20 23.18
CA GLU A 145 -31.42 5.11 23.06
C GLU A 145 -32.76 4.42 23.38
N PRO A 146 -33.74 5.15 23.96
CA PRO A 146 -35.04 4.58 24.35
C PRO A 146 -35.80 3.90 23.19
N ALA A 147 -35.73 4.45 21.98
CA ALA A 147 -36.36 3.91 20.77
C ALA A 147 -35.38 3.09 19.89
N GLY A 148 -34.13 2.93 20.33
CA GLY A 148 -33.10 2.32 19.51
C GLY A 148 -33.28 0.82 19.31
N ARG A 149 -33.98 0.15 20.24
CA ARG A 149 -34.38 -1.24 20.10
C ARG A 149 -35.24 -1.47 18.86
N ASP A 150 -36.27 -0.64 18.67
CA ASP A 150 -37.24 -0.79 17.60
C ASP A 150 -36.61 -0.48 16.23
N LEU A 151 -35.70 0.50 16.19
CA LEU A 151 -34.89 0.81 15.01
C LEU A 151 -33.96 -0.35 14.61
N LEU A 152 -33.31 -1.00 15.59
CA LEU A 152 -32.46 -2.17 15.33
C LEU A 152 -33.29 -3.37 14.87
N ALA A 153 -34.48 -3.59 15.46
CA ALA A 153 -35.39 -4.64 15.05
C ALA A 153 -35.93 -4.43 13.63
N LEU A 154 -36.34 -3.20 13.29
CA LEU A 154 -36.78 -2.83 11.94
C LEU A 154 -35.64 -3.01 10.92
N ARG A 155 -34.41 -2.59 11.28
CA ARG A 155 -33.23 -2.78 10.43
C ARG A 155 -32.94 -4.26 10.21
N ALA A 156 -33.14 -5.10 11.23
CA ALA A 156 -32.99 -6.54 11.11
C ALA A 156 -33.96 -7.11 10.08
N LEU A 157 -35.26 -6.76 10.16
CA LEU A 157 -36.26 -7.22 9.20
C LEU A 157 -35.97 -6.76 7.77
N ALA A 158 -35.47 -5.53 7.60
CA ALA A 158 -35.18 -4.98 6.29
C ALA A 158 -33.87 -5.48 5.65
N GLY A 159 -32.93 -6.02 6.45
CA GLY A 159 -31.54 -6.24 6.01
C GLY A 159 -30.88 -7.56 6.42
N GLN A 160 -31.57 -8.42 7.16
CA GLN A 160 -31.09 -9.75 7.52
C GLN A 160 -31.52 -10.78 6.47
N PRO A 161 -30.70 -11.81 6.22
CA PRO A 161 -31.04 -12.84 5.27
C PRO A 161 -32.19 -13.71 5.82
N LEU A 162 -33.07 -14.16 4.92
CA LEU A 162 -34.32 -14.87 5.28
C LEU A 162 -34.07 -16.15 6.08
N ASN A 163 -32.94 -16.82 5.87
CA ASN A 163 -32.55 -18.01 6.61
C ASN A 163 -32.25 -17.74 8.10
N GLU A 164 -31.75 -16.57 8.45
CA GLU A 164 -31.52 -16.19 9.85
C GLU A 164 -32.82 -15.71 10.50
N LEU A 165 -33.69 -15.04 9.75
CA LEU A 165 -35.02 -14.64 10.23
C LEU A 165 -35.92 -15.85 10.49
N ALA A 166 -35.91 -16.86 9.61
CA ALA A 166 -36.69 -18.09 9.77
C ALA A 166 -36.31 -18.88 11.04
N LYS A 167 -35.07 -18.77 11.51
CA LYS A 167 -34.62 -19.40 12.77
C LYS A 167 -35.26 -18.78 14.01
N LEU A 168 -35.80 -17.56 13.92
CA LEU A 168 -36.50 -16.90 15.02
C LEU A 168 -37.96 -17.34 15.18
N GLY A 169 -38.46 -18.17 14.26
CA GLY A 169 -39.80 -18.73 14.29
C GLY A 169 -40.64 -18.33 13.08
N PRO A 170 -41.67 -19.14 12.73
CA PRO A 170 -42.50 -18.91 11.55
C PRO A 170 -43.31 -17.60 11.63
N ASP A 171 -43.67 -17.15 12.83
CA ASP A 171 -44.54 -15.99 13.05
C ASP A 171 -43.79 -14.70 13.42
N ILE A 172 -42.46 -14.66 13.26
CA ILE A 172 -41.62 -13.54 13.72
C ILE A 172 -42.07 -12.17 13.16
N ALA A 173 -42.62 -12.15 11.94
CA ALA A 173 -43.15 -10.94 11.32
C ALA A 173 -44.46 -10.47 11.99
N GLN A 174 -45.31 -11.39 12.42
CA GLN A 174 -46.55 -11.07 13.13
C GLN A 174 -46.26 -10.64 14.57
N SER A 175 -45.36 -11.34 15.26
CA SER A 175 -44.93 -10.94 16.61
C SER A 175 -44.29 -9.55 16.62
N TRP A 176 -43.50 -9.19 15.60
CA TRP A 176 -42.99 -7.84 15.44
C TRP A 176 -44.10 -6.79 15.24
N ARG A 177 -45.08 -7.06 14.35
CA ARG A 177 -46.22 -6.14 14.12
C ARG A 177 -47.05 -5.91 15.38
N ASN A 178 -47.18 -6.94 16.22
CA ASN A 178 -47.91 -6.87 17.49
C ASN A 178 -47.13 -6.16 18.61
N GLY A 179 -45.88 -5.75 18.35
CA GLY A 179 -45.03 -5.10 19.35
C GLY A 179 -44.53 -6.04 20.45
N ASP A 180 -44.47 -7.35 20.19
CA ASP A 180 -43.97 -8.32 21.16
C ASP A 180 -42.53 -7.99 21.56
N ALA A 181 -42.32 -7.76 22.86
CA ALA A 181 -41.02 -7.41 23.41
C ALA A 181 -39.95 -8.46 23.13
N ALA A 182 -40.31 -9.76 23.19
CA ALA A 182 -39.37 -10.84 22.95
C ALA A 182 -38.95 -10.90 21.47
N ALA A 183 -39.88 -10.65 20.55
CA ALA A 183 -39.59 -10.58 19.11
C ALA A 183 -38.69 -9.37 18.78
N LEU A 184 -38.96 -8.21 19.37
CA LEU A 184 -38.14 -7.01 19.21
C LEU A 184 -36.71 -7.22 19.75
N ASP A 185 -36.55 -7.83 20.92
CA ASP A 185 -35.25 -8.15 21.51
C ASP A 185 -34.47 -9.17 20.65
N ALA A 186 -35.15 -10.19 20.12
CA ALA A 186 -34.54 -11.19 19.24
C ALA A 186 -34.04 -10.58 17.92
N LEU A 187 -34.86 -9.74 17.28
CA LEU A 187 -34.52 -9.05 16.03
C LEU A 187 -33.38 -8.03 16.24
N ALA A 188 -33.46 -7.21 17.29
CA ALA A 188 -32.39 -6.27 17.64
C ALA A 188 -31.08 -7.02 17.97
N GLY A 189 -31.18 -8.13 18.70
CA GLY A 189 -30.05 -9.01 19.00
C GLY A 189 -29.40 -9.62 17.75
N LEU A 190 -30.20 -9.96 16.72
CA LEU A 190 -29.71 -10.46 15.44
C LEU A 190 -28.91 -9.40 14.67
N GLU A 191 -29.40 -8.15 14.63
CA GLU A 191 -28.68 -7.04 14.00
C GLU A 191 -27.36 -6.72 14.73
N LEU A 192 -27.39 -6.69 16.06
CA LEU A 192 -26.18 -6.51 16.87
C LEU A 192 -25.19 -7.67 16.67
N LYS A 193 -25.67 -8.93 16.60
CA LYS A 193 -24.82 -10.11 16.34
C LYS A 193 -24.10 -10.02 15.00
N LYS A 194 -24.76 -9.55 13.93
CA LYS A 194 -24.15 -9.36 12.60
C LYS A 194 -23.00 -8.35 12.64
N LEU A 195 -23.09 -7.34 13.49
CA LEU A 195 -22.03 -6.35 13.72
C LEU A 195 -21.02 -6.78 14.79
N GLY A 196 -21.17 -7.98 15.36
CA GLY A 196 -20.29 -8.47 16.42
C GLY A 196 -20.48 -7.73 17.75
N LEU A 197 -21.64 -7.11 17.98
CA LEU A 197 -22.00 -6.38 19.19
C LEU A 197 -22.82 -7.26 20.16
N THR A 198 -22.78 -6.93 21.44
CA THR A 198 -23.61 -7.53 22.50
C THR A 198 -24.83 -6.64 22.79
N ALA A 199 -25.93 -7.29 23.19
CA ALA A 199 -27.19 -6.62 23.55
C ALA A 199 -27.06 -5.83 24.86
N SER A 200 -26.34 -6.37 25.86
CA SER A 200 -25.90 -5.55 26.98
C SER A 200 -24.68 -4.75 26.56
N GLY A 201 -24.79 -3.43 26.62
CA GLY A 201 -23.61 -2.58 26.56
C GLY A 201 -22.76 -2.91 27.76
N ARG A 202 -21.63 -3.57 27.55
CA ARG A 202 -20.65 -3.75 28.62
C ARG A 202 -20.19 -2.34 28.99
N ARG A 203 -20.73 -1.79 30.09
CA ARG A 203 -20.10 -0.68 30.81
C ARG A 203 -18.80 -1.24 31.36
N ARG A 204 -17.70 -1.10 30.61
CA ARG A 204 -16.31 -0.96 31.09
C ARG A 204 -15.49 -0.33 29.98
#